data_AF-A0A7M5UUI0-F1
#
_entry.id   AF-A0A7M5UUI0-F1
#
_cell.length_a   1.000
_cell.length_b   1.000
_cell.length_c   1.000
_cell.angle_alpha   90.00
_cell.angle_beta   90.00
_cell.angle_gamma   90.00
#
_symmetry.space_group_name_H-M   'P 1'
#
loop_
_entity.id
_entity.type
_entity.pdbx_description
1 polymer ?
#
loop_
_entity_poly.entity_id
_entity_poly.type
_entity_poly.pdbx_seq_one_letter_code
_entity_poly.pdbx_strand_id
1 'polypeptide(L)'
;MKMMHQFILCILIIQVSTVHCILDLMVSGKEMQKLLFGAKDEIKIVENGTISNFVESDVARTFPPIQPQYYEMKLQIKSKQMLYYTIHLESSDGTIMPTPTVTIPIVGRLSRQWIVFHIRFPCTGRKSGTVDMKMVFNFFTDSKRKDHYKKVKLTMKRQCQADPIENEVEPTGCQTKCDLENFRKRFCLSSFIARVKIVRVPNPNDAEPYYLANMKRLFKKPLSETTKRNQYIKAVQVARTCDCKPLEPNKKYLVFGREFRSNKTLYFDEYSVGYEIKTKEEKELVRKFRKIYRTIWCPRLLRYMFGGNNHH
;
A
#
# COMPACT_ATOMS: atom_id res chain seq x y z
N MET A 1 -30.29 64.94 -6.88
CA MET A 1 -30.06 63.79 -7.78
C MET A 1 -28.59 63.36 -7.96
N LYS A 2 -27.60 63.88 -7.20
CA LYS A 2 -26.18 63.44 -7.30
C LYS A 2 -25.78 62.32 -6.31
N MET A 3 -26.57 62.04 -5.27
CA MET A 3 -26.26 61.02 -4.27
C MET A 3 -26.62 59.58 -4.65
N MET A 4 -27.42 59.36 -5.71
CA MET A 4 -27.84 58.01 -6.12
C MET A 4 -26.79 57.29 -6.99
N HIS A 5 -25.86 58.02 -7.61
CA HIS A 5 -24.81 57.43 -8.45
C HIS A 5 -23.60 56.90 -7.67
N GLN A 6 -23.36 57.38 -6.45
CA GLN A 6 -22.24 56.89 -5.63
C GLN A 6 -22.54 55.56 -4.93
N PHE A 7 -23.81 55.25 -4.64
CA PHE A 7 -24.20 53.97 -4.04
C PHE A 7 -24.14 52.79 -5.02
N ILE A 8 -24.47 53.02 -6.29
CA ILE A 8 -24.44 51.96 -7.33
C ILE A 8 -23.00 51.54 -7.65
N LEU A 9 -22.03 52.49 -7.59
CA LEU A 9 -20.62 52.18 -7.82
C LEU A 9 -20.00 51.33 -6.69
N CYS A 10 -20.45 51.49 -5.44
CA CYS A 10 -19.97 50.67 -4.32
C CYS A 10 -20.56 49.25 -4.31
N ILE A 11 -21.79 49.05 -4.78
CA ILE A 11 -22.40 47.71 -4.87
C ILE A 11 -21.74 46.87 -5.97
N LEU A 12 -21.17 47.50 -7.01
CA LEU A 12 -20.44 46.81 -8.09
C LEU A 12 -19.00 46.39 -7.73
N ILE A 13 -18.40 46.91 -6.65
CA ILE A 13 -17.02 46.58 -6.25
C ILE A 13 -16.98 45.43 -5.22
N ILE A 14 -18.13 45.04 -4.64
CA ILE A 14 -18.26 43.83 -3.82
C ILE A 14 -18.60 42.63 -4.72
N GLN A 15 -17.90 42.49 -5.86
CA GLN A 15 -17.65 41.16 -6.40
C GLN A 15 -16.61 40.53 -5.48
N VAL A 16 -17.09 40.02 -4.35
CA VAL A 16 -16.38 39.04 -3.53
C VAL A 16 -15.88 38.02 -4.53
N SER A 17 -14.57 38.07 -4.77
CA SER A 17 -13.88 37.07 -5.56
C SER A 17 -14.04 35.79 -4.76
N THR A 18 -15.13 35.07 -4.99
CA THR A 18 -15.33 33.73 -4.44
C THR A 18 -14.22 32.93 -5.07
N VAL A 19 -13.09 32.83 -4.38
CA VAL A 19 -11.92 32.09 -4.82
C VAL A 19 -12.34 30.63 -4.79
N HIS A 20 -12.92 30.15 -5.88
CA HIS A 20 -13.40 28.79 -5.99
C HIS A 20 -12.19 27.87 -5.83
N CYS A 21 -12.26 26.99 -4.83
CA CYS A 21 -11.29 25.94 -4.62
C CYS A 21 -11.43 24.92 -5.76
N ILE A 22 -10.73 25.14 -6.86
CA ILE A 22 -10.74 24.22 -8.00
C ILE A 22 -9.95 22.98 -7.63
N LEU A 23 -10.67 21.89 -7.36
CA LEU A 23 -10.17 20.54 -7.10
C LEU A 23 -10.65 19.67 -8.26
N ASP A 24 -9.72 18.93 -8.86
CA ASP A 24 -10.04 17.96 -9.91
C ASP A 24 -9.51 16.58 -9.52
N LEU A 25 -10.35 15.56 -9.68
CA LEU A 25 -10.01 14.15 -9.48
C LEU A 25 -10.61 13.36 -10.64
N MET A 26 -9.80 12.60 -11.35
CA MET A 26 -10.25 11.89 -12.56
C MET A 26 -9.54 10.56 -12.78
N VAL A 27 -10.19 9.70 -13.55
CA VAL A 27 -9.62 8.50 -14.17
C VAL A 27 -9.48 8.77 -15.66
N SER A 28 -8.27 8.62 -16.19
CA SER A 28 -8.01 8.93 -17.61
C SER A 28 -8.75 7.97 -18.55
N GLY A 29 -9.18 8.44 -19.72
CA GLY A 29 -9.91 7.63 -20.69
C GLY A 29 -9.20 6.36 -21.15
N LYS A 30 -7.87 6.34 -21.22
CA LYS A 30 -7.08 5.13 -21.51
C LYS A 30 -7.22 4.06 -20.41
N GLU A 31 -7.29 4.50 -19.16
CA GLU A 31 -7.49 3.62 -18.01
C GLU A 31 -8.93 3.11 -17.96
N MET A 32 -9.89 3.96 -18.32
CA MET A 32 -11.29 3.58 -18.44
C MET A 32 -11.53 2.57 -19.55
N GLN A 33 -10.89 2.76 -20.70
CA GLN A 33 -10.94 1.82 -21.82
C GLN A 33 -10.46 0.43 -21.40
N LYS A 34 -9.42 0.39 -20.56
CA LYS A 34 -8.86 -0.83 -20.00
C LYS A 34 -9.79 -1.46 -18.96
N LEU A 35 -10.42 -0.68 -18.08
CA LEU A 35 -11.16 -1.21 -16.93
C LEU A 35 -12.66 -1.48 -17.20
N LEU A 36 -13.32 -0.73 -18.09
CA LEU A 36 -14.78 -0.73 -18.28
C LEU A 36 -15.18 -0.73 -19.77
N PHE A 37 -14.99 -1.87 -20.45
CA PHE A 37 -15.60 -2.19 -21.76
C PHE A 37 -15.31 -1.22 -22.93
N GLY A 38 -14.14 -0.57 -22.97
CA GLY A 38 -13.71 0.15 -24.17
C GLY A 38 -14.17 1.61 -24.30
N ALA A 39 -14.80 2.19 -23.27
CA ALA A 39 -15.10 3.62 -23.23
C ALA A 39 -13.80 4.45 -23.25
N LYS A 40 -13.68 5.40 -24.17
CA LYS A 40 -12.48 6.27 -24.32
C LYS A 40 -12.58 7.56 -23.53
N ASP A 41 -13.75 7.86 -22.96
CA ASP A 41 -14.00 9.09 -22.23
C ASP A 41 -13.31 9.06 -20.87
N GLU A 42 -12.78 10.22 -20.47
CA GLU A 42 -12.28 10.40 -19.11
C GLU A 42 -13.44 10.46 -18.12
N ILE A 43 -13.27 9.79 -16.98
CA ILE A 43 -14.24 9.88 -15.89
C ILE A 43 -13.76 10.94 -14.91
N LYS A 44 -14.45 12.08 -14.89
CA LYS A 44 -14.23 13.16 -13.92
C LYS A 44 -15.03 12.87 -12.66
N ILE A 45 -14.35 12.48 -11.60
CA ILE A 45 -14.96 12.21 -10.28
C ILE A 45 -15.26 13.53 -9.56
N VAL A 46 -14.30 14.45 -9.62
CA VAL A 46 -14.47 15.85 -9.20
C VAL A 46 -14.00 16.73 -10.34
N GLU A 47 -14.82 17.70 -10.72
CA GLU A 47 -14.49 18.74 -11.69
C GLU A 47 -14.76 20.11 -11.09
N ASN A 48 -13.73 20.95 -11.03
CA ASN A 48 -13.80 22.30 -10.47
C ASN A 48 -14.39 22.37 -9.05
N GLY A 49 -14.13 21.36 -8.21
CA GLY A 49 -14.65 21.24 -6.85
C GLY A 49 -16.05 20.62 -6.71
N THR A 50 -16.72 20.38 -7.83
CA THR A 50 -18.04 19.73 -7.88
C THR A 50 -17.85 18.22 -8.08
N ILE A 51 -18.53 17.42 -7.27
CA ILE A 51 -18.52 15.96 -7.43
C ILE A 51 -19.47 15.65 -8.59
N SER A 52 -19.06 14.78 -9.48
CA SER A 52 -19.91 14.41 -10.62
C SER A 52 -21.15 13.64 -10.19
N ASN A 53 -22.25 13.88 -10.90
CA ASN A 53 -23.54 13.27 -10.58
C ASN A 53 -23.48 11.74 -10.57
N PHE A 54 -22.63 11.10 -11.38
CA PHE A 54 -22.53 9.63 -11.41
C PHE A 54 -21.94 9.05 -10.09
N VAL A 55 -21.16 9.85 -9.35
CA VAL A 55 -20.63 9.47 -8.03
C VAL A 55 -21.70 9.65 -6.97
N GLU A 56 -22.47 10.75 -7.04
CA GLU A 56 -23.52 11.06 -6.06
C GLU A 56 -24.76 10.19 -6.21
N SER A 57 -25.11 9.80 -7.44
CA SER A 57 -26.32 9.02 -7.75
C SER A 57 -26.20 7.50 -7.53
N ASP A 58 -25.12 7.03 -6.89
CA ASP A 58 -24.79 5.60 -6.75
C ASP A 58 -24.71 4.82 -8.08
N VAL A 59 -24.80 5.49 -9.24
CA VAL A 59 -24.60 4.91 -10.59
C VAL A 59 -23.21 4.29 -10.70
N ALA A 60 -22.22 4.79 -9.96
CA ALA A 60 -20.93 4.12 -9.84
C ALA A 60 -21.02 2.64 -9.40
N ARG A 61 -22.07 2.23 -8.67
CA ARG A 61 -22.31 0.82 -8.28
C ARG A 61 -22.91 -0.03 -9.39
N THR A 62 -23.45 0.58 -10.44
CA THR A 62 -23.97 -0.13 -11.62
C THR A 62 -22.85 -0.48 -12.59
N PHE A 63 -21.63 0.04 -12.39
CA PHE A 63 -20.48 -0.41 -13.17
C PHE A 63 -20.25 -1.92 -12.94
N PRO A 64 -19.86 -2.64 -14.00
CA PRO A 64 -19.46 -4.04 -13.88
C PRO A 64 -18.29 -4.17 -12.89
N PRO A 65 -18.17 -5.32 -12.21
CA PRO A 65 -16.96 -5.62 -11.47
C PRO A 65 -15.71 -5.53 -12.35
N ILE A 66 -14.65 -4.92 -11.82
CA ILE A 66 -13.33 -4.90 -12.43
C ILE A 66 -12.86 -6.35 -12.60
N GLN A 67 -12.48 -6.71 -13.83
CA GLN A 67 -12.18 -8.09 -14.22
C GLN A 67 -10.81 -8.60 -13.69
N PRO A 68 -10.67 -9.92 -13.42
CA PRO A 68 -9.49 -10.56 -12.81
C PRO A 68 -8.12 -10.10 -13.33
N GLN A 69 -8.00 -9.90 -14.65
CA GLN A 69 -6.77 -9.49 -15.32
C GLN A 69 -6.27 -8.08 -14.97
N TYR A 70 -7.12 -7.25 -14.36
CA TYR A 70 -6.76 -5.91 -13.95
C TYR A 70 -6.48 -5.89 -12.45
N TYR A 71 -5.30 -5.40 -12.06
CA TYR A 71 -4.83 -5.38 -10.66
C TYR A 71 -4.63 -3.97 -10.10
N GLU A 72 -4.67 -2.95 -10.96
CA GLU A 72 -4.52 -1.56 -10.56
C GLU A 72 -5.29 -0.61 -11.48
N MET A 73 -5.57 0.58 -10.94
CA MET A 73 -6.21 1.70 -11.61
C MET A 73 -5.39 2.96 -11.41
N LYS A 74 -5.16 3.71 -12.49
CA LYS A 74 -4.53 5.04 -12.46
C LYS A 74 -5.54 6.18 -12.25
N LEU A 75 -5.31 7.00 -11.23
CA LEU A 75 -6.03 8.25 -10.97
C LEU A 75 -5.11 9.45 -11.09
N GLN A 76 -5.72 10.60 -11.34
CA GLN A 76 -5.04 11.89 -11.36
C GLN A 76 -5.78 12.87 -10.45
N ILE A 77 -5.03 13.64 -9.67
CA ILE A 77 -5.57 14.67 -8.79
C ILE A 77 -4.76 15.95 -8.86
N LYS A 78 -5.44 17.10 -8.83
CA LYS A 78 -4.80 18.41 -8.67
C LYS A 78 -5.71 19.37 -7.91
N SER A 79 -5.13 20.43 -7.35
CA SER A 79 -5.91 21.57 -6.89
C SER A 79 -5.22 22.89 -7.21
N LYS A 80 -5.97 23.92 -7.63
CA LYS A 80 -5.41 25.26 -7.79
C LYS A 80 -5.01 25.90 -6.45
N GLN A 81 -5.62 25.44 -5.35
CA GLN A 81 -5.36 25.90 -4.00
C GLN A 81 -4.58 24.86 -3.20
N MET A 82 -3.96 25.31 -2.11
CA MET A 82 -3.23 24.43 -1.21
C MET A 82 -4.25 23.66 -0.36
N LEU A 83 -4.51 22.42 -0.76
CA LEU A 83 -5.36 21.49 0.00
C LEU A 83 -4.51 20.38 0.62
N TYR A 84 -4.97 19.86 1.74
CA TYR A 84 -4.45 18.66 2.37
C TYR A 84 -5.42 17.52 2.12
N TYR A 85 -4.92 16.29 2.07
CA TYR A 85 -5.77 15.14 1.81
C TYR A 85 -5.47 13.97 2.75
N THR A 86 -6.50 13.14 2.94
CA THR A 86 -6.40 11.80 3.51
C THR A 86 -7.15 10.82 2.62
N ILE A 87 -6.58 9.63 2.44
CA ILE A 87 -7.17 8.53 1.67
C ILE A 87 -7.52 7.40 2.64
N HIS A 88 -8.71 6.84 2.54
CA HIS A 88 -9.07 5.62 3.26
C HIS A 88 -9.48 4.57 2.24
N LEU A 89 -8.87 3.40 2.33
CA LEU A 89 -9.10 2.28 1.42
C LEU A 89 -9.57 1.11 2.25
N GLU A 90 -10.60 0.42 1.78
CA GLU A 90 -11.20 -0.71 2.47
C GLU A 90 -11.67 -1.75 1.45
N SER A 91 -11.59 -3.01 1.85
CA SER A 91 -12.16 -4.16 1.15
C SER A 91 -13.30 -4.71 1.99
N SER A 92 -14.44 -5.04 1.40
CA SER A 92 -15.55 -5.67 2.11
C SER A 92 -15.25 -7.10 2.58
N ASP A 93 -14.32 -7.79 1.92
CA ASP A 93 -13.89 -9.14 2.29
C ASP A 93 -12.37 -9.29 2.13
N GLY A 94 -11.67 -9.16 3.26
CA GLY A 94 -10.22 -9.32 3.35
C GLY A 94 -9.70 -10.73 3.03
N THR A 95 -10.57 -11.74 3.02
CA THR A 95 -10.21 -13.13 2.71
C THR A 95 -10.16 -13.39 1.20
N ILE A 96 -10.93 -12.64 0.42
CA ILE A 96 -10.95 -12.68 -1.05
C ILE A 96 -9.97 -11.64 -1.62
N MET A 97 -9.98 -10.43 -1.06
CA MET A 97 -9.14 -9.32 -1.50
C MET A 97 -8.65 -8.53 -0.28
N PRO A 98 -7.34 -8.48 0.02
CA PRO A 98 -6.82 -7.58 1.06
C PRO A 98 -7.17 -6.11 0.79
N THR A 99 -6.98 -5.28 1.80
CA THR A 99 -7.15 -3.83 1.67
C THR A 99 -6.33 -3.28 0.48
N PRO A 100 -6.95 -2.50 -0.42
CA PRO A 100 -6.24 -1.89 -1.54
C PRO A 100 -5.08 -1.01 -1.07
N THR A 101 -4.09 -0.82 -1.94
CA THR A 101 -2.93 0.05 -1.67
C THR A 101 -2.84 1.17 -2.67
N VAL A 102 -2.13 2.24 -2.32
CA VAL A 102 -1.97 3.42 -3.17
C VAL A 102 -0.48 3.82 -3.25
N THR A 103 -0.04 4.30 -4.42
CA THR A 103 1.37 4.65 -4.66
C THR A 103 1.80 6.00 -4.07
N ILE A 104 0.85 6.86 -3.72
CA ILE A 104 1.10 8.11 -2.99
C ILE A 104 0.86 7.93 -1.50
N PRO A 105 1.43 8.80 -0.63
CA PRO A 105 1.11 8.77 0.79
C PRO A 105 -0.39 8.86 1.04
N ILE A 106 -0.90 8.05 1.97
CA ILE A 106 -2.30 8.06 2.43
C ILE A 106 -2.71 9.45 2.96
N VAL A 107 -1.74 10.21 3.43
CA VAL A 107 -1.93 11.56 3.94
C VAL A 107 -0.91 12.45 3.26
N GLY A 108 -1.36 13.57 2.73
CA GLY A 108 -0.45 14.47 2.05
C GLY A 108 -1.03 15.85 1.78
N ARG A 109 -0.34 16.56 0.91
CA ARG A 109 -0.68 17.90 0.44
C ARG A 109 -0.79 17.86 -1.07
N LEU A 110 -1.84 18.48 -1.61
CA LEU A 110 -2.02 18.64 -3.05
C LEU A 110 -1.14 19.77 -3.57
N SER A 111 -0.56 19.55 -4.75
CA SER A 111 0.13 20.57 -5.52
C SER A 111 -0.79 21.13 -6.59
N ARG A 112 -0.36 22.23 -7.21
CA ARG A 112 -1.02 22.81 -8.40
C ARG A 112 -0.86 21.94 -9.65
N GLN A 113 0.09 21.00 -9.62
CA GLN A 113 0.37 20.09 -10.71
C GLN A 113 -0.45 18.81 -10.55
N TRP A 114 -0.67 18.11 -11.66
CA TRP A 114 -1.29 16.80 -11.63
C TRP A 114 -0.41 15.80 -10.89
N ILE A 115 -0.95 15.22 -9.84
CA ILE A 115 -0.38 14.06 -9.17
C ILE A 115 -1.05 12.82 -9.77
N VAL A 116 -0.25 11.99 -10.43
CA VAL A 116 -0.71 10.71 -10.98
C VAL A 116 -0.35 9.60 -9.99
N PHE A 117 -1.33 8.77 -9.64
CA PHE A 117 -1.13 7.69 -8.69
C PHE A 117 -1.93 6.45 -9.05
N HIS A 118 -1.52 5.29 -8.53
CA HIS A 118 -2.16 4.02 -8.79
C HIS A 118 -2.80 3.51 -7.52
N ILE A 119 -4.03 2.99 -7.64
CA ILE A 119 -4.69 2.19 -6.61
C ILE A 119 -4.59 0.73 -7.05
N ARG A 120 -3.96 -0.09 -6.23
CA ARG A 120 -3.81 -1.53 -6.46
C ARG A 120 -4.81 -2.30 -5.61
N PHE A 121 -5.47 -3.27 -6.21
CA PHE A 121 -6.53 -4.08 -5.60
C PHE A 121 -6.23 -5.57 -5.83
N PRO A 122 -5.21 -6.12 -5.16
CA PRO A 122 -4.77 -7.49 -5.38
C PRO A 122 -5.78 -8.47 -4.78
N CYS A 123 -6.10 -9.54 -5.52
CA CYS A 123 -6.86 -10.69 -5.00
C CYS A 123 -5.92 -11.61 -4.22
N THR A 124 -6.45 -12.39 -3.28
CA THR A 124 -5.64 -13.37 -2.52
C THR A 124 -5.27 -14.61 -3.33
N GLY A 125 -5.99 -14.89 -4.42
CA GLY A 125 -5.89 -16.13 -5.19
C GLY A 125 -6.49 -17.35 -4.48
N ARG A 126 -6.94 -17.21 -3.21
CA ARG A 126 -7.45 -18.32 -2.39
C ARG A 126 -8.94 -18.59 -2.59
N LYS A 127 -9.71 -17.55 -2.91
CA LYS A 127 -11.16 -17.59 -3.03
C LYS A 127 -11.62 -16.77 -4.23
N SER A 128 -12.57 -17.33 -4.98
CA SER A 128 -13.32 -16.59 -6.00
C SER A 128 -14.43 -15.79 -5.34
N GLY A 129 -14.74 -14.63 -5.92
CA GLY A 129 -15.89 -13.84 -5.50
C GLY A 129 -15.80 -12.38 -5.93
N THR A 130 -16.91 -11.67 -5.79
CA THR A 130 -16.97 -10.23 -6.02
C THR A 130 -16.80 -9.50 -4.69
N VAL A 131 -15.90 -8.53 -4.65
CA VAL A 131 -15.60 -7.74 -3.44
C VAL A 131 -15.86 -6.26 -3.69
N ASP A 132 -16.48 -5.59 -2.73
CA ASP A 132 -16.63 -4.14 -2.77
C ASP A 132 -15.35 -3.47 -2.25
N MET A 133 -14.74 -2.66 -3.12
CA MET A 133 -13.63 -1.78 -2.80
C MET A 133 -14.16 -0.38 -2.50
N LYS A 134 -13.96 0.09 -1.27
CA LYS A 134 -14.34 1.44 -0.85
C LYS A 134 -13.11 2.33 -0.80
N MET A 135 -13.23 3.51 -1.40
CA MET A 135 -12.19 4.53 -1.45
C MET A 135 -12.78 5.86 -0.99
N VAL A 136 -12.24 6.42 0.08
CA VAL A 136 -12.70 7.69 0.65
C VAL A 136 -11.56 8.69 0.61
N PHE A 137 -11.75 9.78 -0.11
CA PHE A 137 -10.83 10.90 -0.16
C PHE A 137 -11.44 12.05 0.62
N ASN A 138 -10.76 12.48 1.68
CA ASN A 138 -11.11 13.72 2.38
C ASN A 138 -10.08 14.79 2.04
N PHE A 139 -10.56 15.99 1.77
CA PHE A 139 -9.78 17.18 1.44
C PHE A 139 -10.04 18.25 2.48
N PHE A 140 -8.98 18.96 2.86
CA PHE A 140 -8.99 19.96 3.92
C PHE A 140 -8.28 21.22 3.46
N THR A 141 -8.73 22.39 3.92
CA THR A 141 -8.06 23.67 3.63
C THR A 141 -6.89 23.94 4.58
N ASP A 142 -6.86 23.30 5.75
CA ASP A 142 -5.85 23.52 6.78
C ASP A 142 -4.91 22.32 6.98
N SER A 143 -3.67 22.60 7.40
CA SER A 143 -2.65 21.57 7.62
C SER A 143 -2.96 20.65 8.80
N LYS A 144 -3.77 21.11 9.76
CA LYS A 144 -4.21 20.34 10.92
C LYS A 144 -5.43 19.47 10.60
N ARG A 145 -6.00 19.59 9.39
CA ARG A 145 -7.13 18.81 8.86
C ARG A 145 -8.38 18.90 9.73
N LYS A 146 -8.65 20.10 10.22
CA LYS A 146 -9.85 20.43 10.98
C LYS A 146 -10.94 21.02 10.08
N ASP A 147 -10.54 21.77 9.07
CA ASP A 147 -11.41 22.50 8.15
C ASP A 147 -11.64 21.65 6.91
N HIS A 148 -12.71 20.86 6.97
CA HIS A 148 -13.09 19.92 5.93
C HIS A 148 -13.60 20.68 4.69
N TYR A 149 -12.91 20.51 3.56
CA TYR A 149 -13.31 21.09 2.28
C TYR A 149 -14.26 20.18 1.52
N LYS A 150 -13.84 18.93 1.28
CA LYS A 150 -14.62 18.00 0.44
C LYS A 150 -14.37 16.55 0.82
N LYS A 151 -15.42 15.73 0.71
CA LYS A 151 -15.35 14.27 0.87
C LYS A 151 -15.85 13.60 -0.39
N VAL A 152 -15.03 12.74 -0.98
CA VAL A 152 -15.39 11.91 -2.13
C VAL A 152 -15.41 10.47 -1.67
N LYS A 153 -16.51 9.76 -1.92
CA LYS A 153 -16.63 8.33 -1.65
C LYS A 153 -16.84 7.61 -2.98
N LEU A 154 -16.00 6.64 -3.26
CA LEU A 154 -16.13 5.76 -4.41
C LEU A 154 -16.25 4.33 -3.91
N THR A 155 -17.23 3.62 -4.46
CA THR A 155 -17.36 2.17 -4.24
C THR A 155 -17.32 1.51 -5.60
N MET A 156 -16.40 0.56 -5.78
CA MET A 156 -16.25 -0.19 -7.02
C MET A 156 -16.23 -1.68 -6.70
N LYS A 157 -16.76 -2.51 -7.59
CA LYS A 157 -16.73 -3.96 -7.47
C LYS A 157 -15.47 -4.52 -8.10
N ARG A 158 -14.87 -5.53 -7.49
CA ARG A 158 -13.72 -6.28 -8.00
C ARG A 158 -14.06 -7.76 -8.09
N GLN A 159 -13.89 -8.37 -9.26
CA GLN A 159 -14.07 -9.81 -9.44
C GLN A 159 -12.76 -10.56 -9.22
N CYS A 160 -12.64 -11.28 -8.12
CA CYS A 160 -11.52 -12.18 -7.87
C CYS A 160 -11.84 -13.60 -8.35
N GLN A 161 -10.82 -14.26 -8.86
CA GLN A 161 -10.83 -15.69 -9.14
C GLN A 161 -9.84 -16.35 -8.19
N ALA A 162 -10.24 -17.47 -7.61
CA ALA A 162 -9.30 -18.39 -7.02
C ALA A 162 -8.38 -18.88 -8.15
N ASP A 163 -7.11 -18.97 -7.85
CA ASP A 163 -6.19 -19.68 -8.73
C ASP A 163 -6.73 -21.11 -8.85
N PRO A 164 -6.78 -21.71 -10.06
CA PRO A 164 -7.17 -23.10 -10.20
C PRO A 164 -6.36 -23.92 -9.19
N ILE A 165 -7.02 -24.85 -8.51
CA ILE A 165 -6.36 -25.85 -7.68
C ILE A 165 -5.62 -26.77 -8.65
N GLU A 166 -4.56 -26.27 -9.29
CA GLU A 166 -3.53 -27.11 -9.83
C GLU A 166 -2.95 -27.80 -8.60
N ASN A 167 -3.21 -29.11 -8.49
CA ASN A 167 -2.65 -30.04 -7.51
C ASN A 167 -1.31 -29.51 -7.02
N GLU A 168 -1.29 -28.90 -5.83
CA GLU A 168 -0.09 -28.43 -5.14
C GLU A 168 1.06 -28.18 -6.11
N VAL A 169 0.88 -27.29 -7.11
CA VAL A 169 2.00 -26.94 -7.98
C VAL A 169 2.95 -26.25 -7.03
N GLU A 170 3.98 -27.01 -6.64
CA GLU A 170 5.12 -26.50 -5.92
C GLU A 170 5.42 -25.17 -6.58
N PRO A 171 5.35 -24.05 -5.84
CA PRO A 171 5.45 -22.72 -6.41
C PRO A 171 6.62 -22.70 -7.40
N THR A 172 6.30 -22.68 -8.69
CA THR A 172 7.24 -22.58 -9.80
C THR A 172 7.82 -21.17 -9.74
N GLY A 173 8.73 -20.99 -8.79
CA GLY A 173 9.19 -19.68 -8.34
C GLY A 173 9.89 -19.66 -6.98
N CYS A 174 9.81 -20.73 -6.18
CA CYS A 174 10.48 -20.79 -4.88
C CYS A 174 11.69 -21.75 -4.90
N GLN A 175 12.52 -21.67 -5.93
CA GLN A 175 13.85 -22.30 -5.92
C GLN A 175 14.89 -21.37 -5.27
N THR A 176 14.59 -20.81 -4.10
CA THR A 176 15.58 -20.00 -3.38
C THR A 176 16.57 -20.91 -2.66
N LYS A 177 17.75 -21.13 -3.26
CA LYS A 177 18.84 -21.84 -2.61
C LYS A 177 19.15 -21.23 -1.23
N CYS A 178 19.14 -22.03 -0.16
CA CYS A 178 19.58 -21.61 1.17
C CYS A 178 21.11 -21.64 1.28
N ASP A 179 21.78 -20.73 0.60
CA ASP A 179 23.23 -20.63 0.68
C ASP A 179 23.69 -19.21 1.02
N LEU A 180 25.00 -19.07 1.20
CA LEU A 180 25.62 -17.81 1.58
C LEU A 180 25.51 -16.76 0.47
N GLU A 181 25.43 -17.18 -0.79
CA GLU A 181 25.30 -16.28 -1.94
C GLU A 181 23.91 -15.65 -1.96
N ASN A 182 22.86 -16.45 -1.77
CA ASN A 182 21.50 -15.95 -1.66
C ASN A 182 21.33 -15.06 -0.43
N PHE A 183 21.97 -15.39 0.70
CA PHE A 183 21.97 -14.51 1.87
C PHE A 183 22.58 -13.15 1.56
N ARG A 184 23.66 -13.09 0.76
CA ARG A 184 24.25 -11.82 0.31
C ARG A 184 23.29 -11.03 -0.58
N LYS A 185 22.65 -11.68 -1.55
CA LYS A 185 21.65 -11.05 -2.43
C LYS A 185 20.49 -10.46 -1.61
N ARG A 186 19.90 -11.27 -0.74
CA ARG A 186 18.77 -10.88 0.13
C ARG A 186 19.18 -9.83 1.16
N PHE A 187 20.43 -9.81 1.60
CA PHE A 187 20.92 -8.79 2.53
C PHE A 187 20.69 -7.38 2.00
N CYS A 188 20.94 -7.16 0.70
CA CYS A 188 20.78 -5.84 0.08
C CYS A 188 19.32 -5.45 -0.11
N LEU A 189 18.44 -6.42 -0.36
CA LEU A 189 17.01 -6.22 -0.63
C LEU A 189 16.16 -6.04 0.63
N SER A 190 16.65 -6.47 1.79
CA SER A 190 15.89 -6.46 3.04
C SER A 190 16.00 -5.13 3.76
N SER A 191 14.92 -4.66 4.41
CA SER A 191 14.98 -3.49 5.30
C SER A 191 15.65 -3.84 6.62
N PHE A 192 15.40 -5.05 7.14
CA PHE A 192 16.04 -5.55 8.34
C PHE A 192 16.38 -7.03 8.22
N ILE A 193 17.33 -7.49 9.02
CA ILE A 193 17.70 -8.90 9.10
C ILE A 193 17.86 -9.26 10.55
N ALA A 194 17.12 -10.26 11.01
CA ALA A 194 17.10 -10.62 12.41
C ALA A 194 16.98 -12.13 12.63
N ARG A 195 17.56 -12.61 13.72
CA ARG A 195 17.21 -13.91 14.28
C ARG A 195 15.96 -13.74 15.12
N VAL A 196 14.92 -14.50 14.80
CA VAL A 196 13.63 -14.42 15.49
C VAL A 196 13.17 -15.81 15.96
N LYS A 197 12.31 -15.84 16.98
CA LYS A 197 11.49 -17.01 17.32
C LYS A 197 10.04 -16.66 17.01
N ILE A 198 9.35 -17.48 16.22
CA ILE A 198 7.93 -17.24 15.90
C ILE A 198 7.08 -17.61 17.11
N VAL A 199 6.16 -16.72 17.46
CA VAL A 199 5.20 -16.88 18.54
C VAL A 199 3.82 -16.72 17.93
N ARG A 200 2.95 -17.71 18.16
CA ARG A 200 1.52 -17.58 17.83
C ARG A 200 0.87 -16.75 18.94
N VAL A 201 0.18 -15.68 18.57
CA VAL A 201 -0.67 -14.96 19.52
C VAL A 201 -2.11 -15.35 19.23
N PRO A 202 -2.86 -15.85 20.23
CA PRO A 202 -4.30 -16.04 20.09
C PRO A 202 -4.93 -14.68 19.80
N ASN A 203 -5.64 -14.56 18.69
CA ASN A 203 -6.44 -13.37 18.42
C ASN A 203 -7.71 -13.49 19.25
N PRO A 204 -8.05 -12.53 20.12
CA PRO A 204 -9.28 -12.59 20.92
C PRO A 204 -10.58 -12.53 20.10
N ASN A 205 -10.52 -12.17 18.81
CA ASN A 205 -11.69 -11.93 17.96
C ASN A 205 -11.83 -12.90 16.77
N ASP A 206 -11.27 -14.11 16.82
CA ASP A 206 -11.35 -15.16 15.77
C ASP A 206 -10.96 -14.79 14.32
N ALA A 207 -10.48 -13.57 14.06
CA ALA A 207 -9.79 -13.23 12.82
C ALA A 207 -8.42 -13.93 12.77
N GLU A 208 -7.99 -14.37 11.58
CA GLU A 208 -6.80 -15.21 11.35
C GLU A 208 -5.61 -14.96 12.30
N PRO A 209 -4.89 -16.03 12.73
CA PRO A 209 -3.76 -15.88 13.62
C PRO A 209 -2.67 -15.00 12.99
N TYR A 210 -2.37 -13.87 13.62
CA TYR A 210 -1.18 -13.09 13.30
C TYR A 210 0.01 -13.71 14.04
N TYR A 211 1.09 -14.03 13.33
CA TYR A 211 2.31 -14.45 14.03
C TYR A 211 3.07 -13.21 14.47
N LEU A 212 3.52 -13.24 15.72
CA LEU A 212 4.49 -12.28 16.20
C LEU A 212 5.85 -12.94 16.29
N ALA A 213 6.88 -12.27 15.77
CA ALA A 213 8.24 -12.79 15.88
C ALA A 213 8.98 -12.11 17.04
N ASN A 214 9.46 -12.88 18.02
CA ASN A 214 10.33 -12.38 19.08
C ASN A 214 11.76 -12.25 18.55
N MET A 215 12.21 -11.00 18.38
CA MET A 215 13.53 -10.68 17.83
C MET A 215 14.65 -10.96 18.84
N LYS A 216 15.46 -11.99 18.62
CA LYS A 216 16.59 -12.33 19.51
C LYS A 216 17.87 -11.56 19.18
N ARG A 217 18.09 -11.26 17.90
CA ARG A 217 19.31 -10.59 17.45
C ARG A 217 19.08 -9.88 16.13
N LEU A 218 19.64 -8.69 15.99
CA LEU A 218 19.58 -7.87 14.78
C LEU A 218 20.94 -7.88 14.07
N PHE A 219 20.93 -8.10 12.76
CA PHE A 219 22.11 -8.10 11.89
C PHE A 219 22.10 -6.90 10.95
N LYS A 220 20.94 -6.55 10.39
CA LYS A 220 20.73 -5.31 9.63
C LYS A 220 19.62 -4.52 10.31
N LYS A 221 19.92 -3.28 10.70
CA LYS A 221 18.95 -2.42 11.37
C LYS A 221 17.92 -1.89 10.37
N PRO A 222 16.62 -1.83 10.76
CA PRO A 222 15.64 -1.04 10.02
C PRO A 222 16.00 0.45 10.07
N LEU A 223 15.35 1.26 9.23
CA LEU A 223 15.51 2.71 9.20
C LEU A 223 14.86 3.37 10.42
N SER A 224 13.77 2.82 10.96
CA SER A 224 13.24 3.27 12.24
C SER A 224 14.19 2.94 13.39
N GLU A 225 14.52 3.95 14.19
CA GLU A 225 15.42 3.84 15.35
C GLU A 225 14.86 2.95 16.49
N THR A 226 13.60 2.57 16.43
CA THR A 226 12.90 1.75 17.43
C THR A 226 13.38 0.29 17.39
N THR A 227 14.56 0.02 17.96
CA THR A 227 15.14 -1.32 18.03
C THR A 227 15.16 -1.85 19.47
N LYS A 228 13.98 -2.14 20.04
CA LYS A 228 13.90 -2.89 21.30
C LYS A 228 14.10 -4.38 21.03
N ARG A 229 14.91 -5.05 21.87
CA ARG A 229 15.23 -6.50 21.83
C ARG A 229 14.03 -7.46 21.91
N ASN A 230 12.80 -6.97 22.01
CA ASN A 230 11.58 -7.77 22.15
C ASN A 230 10.41 -7.15 21.36
N GLN A 231 10.67 -6.60 20.16
CA GLN A 231 9.59 -6.11 19.31
C GLN A 231 8.88 -7.28 18.61
N TYR A 232 7.57 -7.19 18.55
CA TYR A 232 6.72 -8.08 17.78
C TYR A 232 6.64 -7.62 16.32
N ILE A 233 7.00 -8.50 15.39
CA ILE A 233 6.94 -8.25 13.95
C ILE A 233 5.64 -8.85 13.42
N LYS A 234 4.87 -8.09 12.64
CA LYS A 234 3.64 -8.60 12.01
C LYS A 234 4.02 -9.57 10.89
N ALA A 235 3.83 -10.86 11.11
CA ALA A 235 3.94 -11.85 10.05
C ALA A 235 2.60 -11.95 9.32
N VAL A 236 2.56 -11.51 8.06
CA VAL A 236 1.46 -11.88 7.17
C VAL A 236 1.69 -13.33 6.74
N GLN A 237 0.64 -14.15 6.64
CA GLN A 237 0.69 -15.60 6.34
C GLN A 237 1.33 -15.98 4.98
N VAL A 238 2.04 -15.05 4.33
CA VAL A 238 2.69 -15.22 3.02
C VAL A 238 4.21 -15.37 3.15
N ALA A 239 4.78 -15.14 4.34
CA ALA A 239 6.21 -15.31 4.57
C ALA A 239 6.63 -16.78 4.45
N ARG A 240 7.56 -17.09 3.55
CA ARG A 240 8.01 -18.46 3.27
C ARG A 240 9.43 -18.72 3.75
N THR A 241 9.71 -19.98 4.08
CA THR A 241 11.08 -20.45 4.25
C THR A 241 11.76 -20.57 2.88
N CYS A 242 13.07 -20.82 2.83
CA CYS A 242 13.70 -21.17 1.57
C CYS A 242 13.08 -22.43 0.93
N ASP A 243 12.61 -23.36 1.76
CA ASP A 243 11.94 -24.61 1.36
C ASP A 243 10.44 -24.38 1.09
N CYS A 244 10.05 -23.11 0.95
CA CYS A 244 8.70 -22.69 0.56
C CYS A 244 7.61 -23.02 1.56
N LYS A 245 7.99 -23.39 2.79
CA LYS A 245 7.06 -23.70 3.87
C LYS A 245 6.68 -22.42 4.61
N PRO A 246 5.46 -22.33 5.16
CA PRO A 246 5.11 -21.23 6.04
C PRO A 246 6.00 -21.22 7.28
N LEU A 247 6.20 -20.03 7.86
CA LEU A 247 6.88 -19.92 9.15
C LEU A 247 6.03 -20.56 10.25
N GLU A 248 6.58 -21.54 10.95
CA GLU A 248 5.85 -22.28 11.98
C GLU A 248 6.07 -21.68 13.38
N PRO A 249 5.05 -21.72 14.27
CA PRO A 249 5.19 -21.35 15.67
C PRO A 249 6.31 -22.10 16.39
N ASN A 250 6.91 -21.44 17.38
CA ASN A 250 7.98 -21.97 18.24
C ASN A 250 9.30 -22.32 17.55
N LYS A 251 9.39 -22.20 16.23
CA LYS A 251 10.62 -22.37 15.48
C LYS A 251 11.47 -21.10 15.45
N LYS A 252 12.77 -21.27 15.19
CA LYS A 252 13.78 -20.21 15.15
C LYS A 252 14.20 -19.98 13.70
N TYR A 253 14.20 -18.73 13.29
CA TYR A 253 14.55 -18.35 11.92
C TYR A 253 15.58 -17.23 11.89
N LEU A 254 16.43 -17.23 10.87
CA LEU A 254 17.08 -16.01 10.37
C LEU A 254 16.16 -15.43 9.30
N VAL A 255 15.63 -14.24 9.53
CA VAL A 255 14.64 -13.64 8.63
C VAL A 255 15.20 -12.40 7.96
N PHE A 256 14.91 -12.30 6.68
CA PHE A 256 15.15 -11.19 5.77
C PHE A 256 13.81 -10.50 5.53
N GLY A 257 13.55 -9.39 6.24
CA GLY A 257 12.22 -8.77 6.30
C GLY A 257 12.18 -7.32 5.82
N ARG A 258 10.96 -6.77 5.76
CA ARG A 258 10.69 -5.41 5.29
C ARG A 258 10.12 -4.50 6.36
N GLU A 259 10.31 -3.21 6.16
CA GLU A 259 9.80 -2.16 7.02
C GLU A 259 8.86 -1.25 6.24
N PHE A 260 7.68 -0.99 6.80
CA PHE A 260 6.75 -0.04 6.22
C PHE A 260 7.08 1.34 6.79
N ARG A 261 7.65 2.21 5.94
CA ARG A 261 8.24 3.48 6.39
C ARG A 261 7.23 4.42 7.06
N SER A 262 5.98 4.42 6.63
CA SER A 262 4.98 5.40 7.10
C SER A 262 4.52 5.15 8.54
N ASN A 263 4.48 3.90 9.00
CA ASN A 263 4.06 3.53 10.35
C ASN A 263 5.15 2.81 11.15
N LYS A 264 6.39 2.80 10.66
CA LYS A 264 7.58 2.20 11.30
C LYS A 264 7.35 0.74 11.73
N THR A 265 6.49 0.02 11.01
CA THR A 265 6.13 -1.36 11.34
C THR A 265 7.01 -2.33 10.55
N LEU A 266 7.64 -3.26 11.26
CA LEU A 266 8.33 -4.39 10.66
C LEU A 266 7.31 -5.44 10.27
N TYR A 267 7.40 -5.94 9.04
CA TYR A 267 6.50 -6.96 8.53
C TYR A 267 7.22 -8.01 7.67
N PHE A 268 6.55 -9.13 7.48
CA PHE A 268 6.92 -10.13 6.48
C PHE A 268 5.92 -10.10 5.34
N ASP A 269 6.43 -10.05 4.11
CA ASP A 269 5.68 -10.13 2.85
C ASP A 269 6.14 -11.33 2.01
N GLU A 270 5.60 -11.45 0.80
CA GLU A 270 5.96 -12.46 -0.19
C GLU A 270 7.45 -12.45 -0.60
N TYR A 271 8.14 -11.33 -0.40
CA TYR A 271 9.57 -11.20 -0.68
C TYR A 271 10.46 -11.47 0.53
N SER A 272 9.84 -11.63 1.70
CA SER A 272 10.53 -11.93 2.95
C SER A 272 10.83 -13.42 3.03
N VAL A 273 12.07 -13.74 3.40
CA VAL A 273 12.55 -15.14 3.45
C VAL A 273 12.97 -15.48 4.86
N GLY A 274 12.46 -16.60 5.39
CA GLY A 274 12.92 -17.20 6.63
C GLY A 274 13.87 -18.37 6.38
N TYR A 275 14.97 -18.43 7.10
CA TYR A 275 15.84 -19.60 7.13
C TYR A 275 15.69 -20.30 8.48
N GLU A 276 15.12 -21.51 8.49
CA GLU A 276 14.94 -22.29 9.71
C GLU A 276 16.32 -22.69 10.28
N ILE A 277 16.46 -22.63 11.61
CA ILE A 277 17.72 -22.97 12.29
C ILE A 277 17.46 -24.16 13.23
N LYS A 278 17.48 -25.36 12.66
CA LYS A 278 17.23 -26.65 13.30
C LYS A 278 18.52 -27.49 13.38
N THR A 279 19.17 -27.74 12.24
CA THR A 279 20.32 -28.65 12.11
C THR A 279 21.65 -28.02 12.50
N LYS A 280 22.72 -28.84 12.60
CA LYS A 280 24.09 -28.33 12.82
C LYS A 280 24.61 -27.53 11.62
N GLU A 281 24.28 -27.98 10.41
CA GLU A 281 24.68 -27.33 9.16
C GLU A 281 24.06 -25.94 9.01
N GLU A 282 22.77 -25.81 9.31
CA GLU A 282 22.07 -24.52 9.26
C GLU A 282 22.62 -23.52 10.27
N LYS A 283 22.97 -24.01 11.48
CA LYS A 283 23.66 -23.20 12.48
C LYS A 283 25.01 -22.72 11.95
N GLU A 284 25.73 -23.57 11.23
CA GLU A 284 27.03 -23.22 10.66
C GLU A 284 26.90 -22.20 9.53
N LEU A 285 25.89 -22.31 8.66
CA LEU A 285 25.61 -21.30 7.64
C LEU A 285 25.32 -19.92 8.26
N VAL A 286 24.51 -19.87 9.32
CA VAL A 286 24.23 -18.62 10.06
C VAL A 286 25.49 -18.08 10.74
N ARG A 287 26.41 -18.94 11.22
CA ARG A 287 27.71 -18.51 11.76
C ARG A 287 28.60 -17.92 10.66
N LYS A 288 28.68 -18.56 9.50
CA LYS A 288 29.43 -18.03 8.33
C LYS A 288 28.88 -16.67 7.91
N PHE A 289 27.56 -16.55 7.78
CA PHE A 289 26.90 -15.27 7.50
C PHE A 289 27.23 -14.21 8.56
N ARG A 290 27.19 -14.56 9.86
CA ARG A 290 27.54 -13.65 10.95
C ARG A 290 28.98 -13.11 10.83
N LYS A 291 29.92 -13.87 10.29
CA LYS A 291 31.30 -13.40 10.09
C LYS A 291 31.40 -12.39 8.94
N ILE A 292 30.56 -12.52 7.90
CA ILE A 292 30.71 -11.74 6.68
C ILE A 292 29.68 -10.61 6.49
N TYR A 293 28.56 -10.59 7.22
CA TYR A 293 27.44 -9.70 6.87
C TYR A 293 27.79 -8.21 6.89
N ARG A 294 28.79 -7.82 7.69
CA ARG A 294 29.27 -6.43 7.80
C ARG A 294 30.09 -5.98 6.59
N THR A 295 30.66 -6.93 5.85
CA THR A 295 31.47 -6.67 4.66
C THR A 295 30.68 -6.83 3.36
N ILE A 296 29.38 -7.14 3.44
CA ILE A 296 28.52 -7.26 2.26
C ILE A 296 28.34 -5.86 1.65
N TRP A 297 28.88 -5.70 0.45
CA TRP A 297 28.67 -4.51 -0.35
C TRP A 297 27.37 -4.61 -1.13
N CYS A 298 26.57 -3.55 -1.09
CA CYS A 298 25.31 -3.47 -1.82
C CYS A 298 25.42 -2.43 -2.94
N PRO A 299 25.19 -2.82 -4.22
CA PRO A 299 25.11 -1.89 -5.34
C PRO A 299 24.18 -0.72 -5.03
N ARG A 300 24.58 0.50 -5.40
CA ARG A 300 23.78 1.72 -5.18
C ARG A 300 22.37 1.58 -5.76
N LEU A 301 22.22 1.03 -6.97
CA LEU A 301 20.94 0.79 -7.63
C LEU A 301 19.95 -0.05 -6.79
N LEU A 302 20.43 -1.08 -6.10
CA LEU A 302 19.57 -1.91 -5.23
C LEU A 302 19.12 -1.16 -3.97
N ARG A 303 19.91 -0.18 -3.49
CA ARG A 303 19.46 0.72 -2.42
C ARG A 303 18.33 1.64 -2.89
N TYR A 304 18.36 2.10 -4.14
CA TYR A 304 17.32 2.99 -4.70
C TYR A 304 16.02 2.25 -5.04
N MET A 305 16.11 1.07 -5.67
CA MET A 305 14.91 0.32 -6.09
C MET A 305 14.11 -0.25 -4.91
N PHE A 306 14.76 -0.56 -3.79
CA PHE A 306 14.11 -1.22 -2.65
C PHE A 306 14.14 -0.41 -1.36
N GLY A 307 14.96 0.63 -1.30
CA GLY A 307 14.97 1.64 -0.25
C GLY A 307 14.26 2.90 -0.72
N GLY A 308 12.97 2.80 -1.10
CA GLY A 308 12.18 3.87 -1.71
C GLY A 308 12.56 5.29 -1.28
N ASN A 309 13.36 5.97 -2.10
CA ASN A 309 13.67 7.38 -1.90
C ASN A 309 12.49 8.20 -2.40
N ASN A 310 11.66 8.66 -1.47
CA ASN A 310 11.06 9.98 -1.58
C ASN A 310 12.05 10.97 -0.95
N HIS A 311 13.07 11.33 -1.72
CA HIS A 311 13.70 12.64 -1.54
C HIS A 311 13.14 13.53 -2.64
N HIS A 312 12.14 14.31 -2.22
CA HIS A 312 11.79 15.68 -2.59
C HIS A 312 10.27 15.88 -2.66
#